data_AF-A0A7C7MZC3-F1
#
_entry.id   AF-A0A7C7MZC3-F1
#
_cell.length_a   1.000
_cell.length_b   1.000
_cell.length_c   1.000
_cell.angle_alpha   90.00
_cell.angle_beta   90.00
_cell.angle_gamma   90.00
#
_symmetry.space_group_name_H-M   'P 1'
#
loop_
_entity.id
_entity.type
_entity.pdbx_description
1 polymer ?
#
loop_
_entity_poly.entity_id
_entity_poly.type
_entity_poly.pdbx_seq_one_letter_code
_entity_poly.pdbx_strand_id
1 'polypeptide(L)' 'VDSAGNIWCTSSQGIVIFSDEGAELESIKISMMPTNCAFGGTGKTTLLVTAREKVFRIRTIVSGR' A
#
# COMPACT_ATOMS: atom_id res chain seq x y z
N VAL A 1 7.16 3.08 -0.13
CA VAL A 1 7.32 4.34 -0.89
C VAL A 1 7.16 4.02 -2.36
N ASP A 2 6.36 4.80 -3.09
CA ASP A 2 6.19 4.66 -4.54
C ASP A 2 7.16 5.55 -5.32
N SER A 3 7.11 5.49 -6.65
CA SER A 3 7.95 6.26 -7.56
C SER A 3 7.72 7.77 -7.52
N ALA A 4 6.60 8.23 -6.98
CA ALA A 4 6.30 9.65 -6.78
C ALA A 4 6.72 10.15 -5.39
N GLY A 5 7.22 9.29 -4.51
CA GLY A 5 7.64 9.65 -3.15
C GLY A 5 6.57 9.39 -2.10
N ASN A 6 5.36 8.97 -2.47
CA ASN A 6 4.29 8.74 -1.50
C ASN A 6 4.60 7.54 -0.60
N ILE A 7 4.23 7.65 0.67
CA ILE A 7 4.41 6.63 1.68
C ILE A 7 3.14 5.81 1.78
N TRP A 8 3.27 4.49 1.61
CA TRP A 8 2.17 3.53 1.72
C TRP A 8 2.38 2.74 3.01
N CYS A 9 1.42 2.79 3.93
CA CYS A 9 1.52 2.11 5.22
C CYS A 9 0.24 1.40 5.62
N THR A 10 0.35 0.39 6.48
CA THR A 10 -0.79 -0.31 7.06
C THR A 10 -1.31 0.46 8.28
N SER A 11 -2.64 0.52 8.43
CA SER A 11 -3.31 1.13 9.57
C SER A 11 -4.60 0.38 9.91
N SER A 12 -5.27 0.80 10.98
CA SER A 12 -6.62 0.32 11.31
C SER A 12 -7.67 0.66 10.23
N GLN A 13 -7.40 1.63 9.36
CA GLN A 13 -8.28 2.03 8.25
C GLN A 13 -8.05 1.19 6.98
N GLY A 14 -6.94 0.44 6.90
CA GLY A 14 -6.53 -0.31 5.72
C GLY A 14 -5.10 0.05 5.29
N ILE A 15 -4.88 0.31 4.01
CA ILE A 15 -3.64 0.95 3.53
C ILE A 15 -3.88 2.44 3.45
N VAL A 16 -3.03 3.24 4.09
CA VAL A 16 -3.09 4.70 4.00
C VAL A 16 -1.90 5.18 3.18
N ILE A 17 -2.15 6.15 2.31
CA ILE A 17 -1.18 6.75 1.41
C ILE A 17 -0.96 8.18 1.87
N PHE A 18 0.29 8.53 2.14
CA PHE A 18 0.71 9.88 2.51
C PHE A 18 1.62 10.47 1.43
N SER A 19 1.59 11.79 1.23
CA SER A 19 2.62 12.49 0.45
C SER A 19 3.98 12.38 1.14
N ASP A 20 5.05 12.78 0.46
CA ASP A 20 6.40 12.84 1.03
C ASP A 20 6.53 13.92 2.13
N GLU A 21 5.63 14.91 2.18
CA GLU A 21 5.50 15.84 3.30
C GLU A 21 4.62 15.31 4.46
N GLY A 22 4.07 14.10 4.33
CA GLY A 22 3.26 13.46 5.38
C GLY A 22 1.78 13.85 5.39
N ALA A 23 1.28 14.51 4.34
CA ALA A 23 -0.16 14.76 4.19
C ALA A 23 -0.89 13.48 3.78
N GLU A 24 -1.98 13.11 4.45
CA GLU A 24 -2.80 11.96 4.03
C GLU A 24 -3.48 12.25 2.68
N LEU A 25 -3.25 11.39 1.70
CA LEU A 25 -3.79 11.50 0.36
C LEU A 25 -5.05 10.64 0.18
N GLU A 26 -4.97 9.37 0.60
CA GLU A 26 -6.07 8.41 0.41
C GLU A 26 -5.93 7.19 1.33
N SER A 27 -7.05 6.48 1.56
CA SER A 27 -7.06 5.17 2.22
C SER A 27 -7.76 4.10 1.38
N ILE A 28 -7.14 2.93 1.29
CA ILE A 28 -7.68 1.74 0.63
C ILE A 28 -8.21 0.80 1.70
N LYS A 29 -9.53 0.61 1.73
CA LYS A 29 -10.17 -0.31 2.67
C LYS A 29 -9.77 -1.75 2.36
N ILE A 30 -9.31 -2.45 3.39
CA ILE A 30 -9.05 -3.89 3.36
C ILE A 30 -10.05 -4.55 4.32
N SER A 31 -10.64 -5.67 3.90
CA SER A 31 -11.68 -6.37 4.69
C SER A 31 -11.18 -6.98 6.00
N MET A 32 -9.87 -6.97 6.22
CA MET A 32 -9.20 -7.44 7.43
C MET A 32 -8.07 -6.48 7.78
N MET A 33 -7.76 -6.33 9.07
CA MET A 33 -6.70 -5.45 9.54
C MET A 33 -5.34 -5.87 8.93
N PRO A 34 -4.73 -5.02 8.09
CA PRO A 34 -3.45 -5.33 7.47
C PRO A 34 -2.29 -5.16 8.46
N THR A 35 -1.24 -5.94 8.28
CA THR A 35 -0.04 -5.94 9.13
C THR A 35 1.20 -5.44 8.41
N ASN A 36 1.31 -5.68 7.10
CA ASN A 36 2.42 -5.21 6.27
C ASN A 36 1.96 -5.01 4.83
N CYS A 37 2.69 -4.20 4.07
CA CYS A 37 2.55 -4.07 2.63
C CYS A 37 3.90 -3.85 1.93
N ALA A 38 4.04 -4.36 0.72
CA ALA A 38 5.23 -4.17 -0.11
C ALA A 38 4.88 -4.09 -1.59
N PHE A 39 5.61 -3.27 -2.34
CA PHE A 39 5.52 -3.28 -3.80
C PHE A 39 6.29 -4.47 -4.38
N GLY A 40 5.69 -5.14 -5.36
CA GLY A 40 6.25 -6.32 -6.02
C GLY A 40 5.64 -6.54 -7.40
N GLY A 41 5.85 -7.76 -7.93
CA GLY A 41 5.50 -8.10 -9.32
C GLY A 41 6.44 -7.43 -10.34
N THR A 42 6.24 -7.75 -11.62
CA THR A 42 7.03 -7.17 -12.72
C THR A 42 6.83 -5.65 -12.77
N GLY A 43 7.94 -4.91 -12.69
CA GLY A 43 7.91 -3.44 -12.67
C GLY A 43 7.40 -2.82 -11.36
N LYS A 44 7.29 -3.59 -10.27
CA LYS A 44 6.84 -3.11 -8.95
C LYS A 44 5.44 -2.44 -8.96
N THR A 45 4.55 -2.84 -9.88
CA THR A 45 3.19 -2.27 -10.05
C THR A 45 2.08 -3.07 -9.34
N THR A 46 2.46 -3.89 -8.36
CA THR A 46 1.53 -4.63 -7.50
C THR A 46 1.88 -4.36 -6.05
N LEU A 47 0.92 -3.87 -5.27
CA LEU A 47 1.03 -3.84 -3.82
C LEU A 47 0.56 -5.17 -3.25
N LEU A 48 1.46 -5.89 -2.59
CA LEU A 48 1.16 -7.07 -1.79
C LEU A 48 0.83 -6.60 -0.38
N VAL A 49 -0.28 -7.09 0.20
CA VAL A 49 -0.73 -6.72 1.55
C VAL A 49 -0.98 -7.97 2.35
N THR A 50 -0.30 -8.13 3.49
CA THR A 50 -0.59 -9.20 4.45
C THR A 50 -1.63 -8.71 5.44
N ALA A 51 -2.69 -9.48 5.65
CA ALA A 51 -3.75 -9.15 6.58
C ALA A 51 -4.26 -10.43 7.26
N ARG A 52 -3.70 -10.71 8.44
CA ARG A 52 -3.98 -11.91 9.24
C ARG A 52 -3.79 -13.19 8.41
N GLU A 53 -4.87 -13.89 8.11
CA GLU A 53 -4.88 -15.17 7.39
C GLU A 53 -4.87 -15.02 5.87
N LYS A 54 -4.90 -13.79 5.35
CA LYS A 54 -4.99 -13.53 3.90
C LYS A 54 -3.84 -12.67 3.41
N VAL A 55 -3.51 -12.86 2.14
CA VAL A 55 -2.65 -11.97 1.36
C VAL A 55 -3.47 -11.40 0.22
N PHE A 56 -3.52 -10.07 0.13
CA PHE A 56 -4.18 -9.35 -0.95
C PHE A 56 -3.15 -8.88 -1.97
N ARG A 57 -3.58 -8.77 -3.23
CA ARG A 57 -2.81 -8.18 -4.32
C ARG A 57 -3.62 -7.04 -4.91
N ILE A 58 -3.05 -5.85 -4.92
CA ILE A 58 -3.69 -4.65 -5.46
C ILE A 58 -2.82 -4.17 -6.61
N ARG A 59 -3.41 -4.05 -7.80
CA ARG A 59 -2.70 -3.47 -8.95
C ARG A 59 -2.63 -1.96 -8.77
N THR A 60 -1.44 -1.39 -8.90
CA THR A 60 -1.21 0.05 -8.75
C THR A 60 -0.89 0.68 -10.11
N ILE A 61 -1.23 1.96 -10.26
CA ILE A 61 -0.88 2.76 -11.45
C ILE A 61 0.53 3.36 -11.33
N VAL A 62 1.06 3.41 -10.10
CA VAL A 62 2.45 3.78 -9.78
C VAL A 62 3.28 2.53 -9.52
N SER A 63 4.59 2.63 -9.72
CA SER A 63 5.53 1.58 -9.32
C SER A 63 6.07 1.85 -7.92
N GLY A 64 6.44 0.80 -7.21
CA GLY A 64 7.28 0.93 -6.02
C GLY A 64 8.65 1.50 -6.35
N ARG A 65 9.23 2.23 -5.41
CA ARG A 65 10.62 2.69 -5.48
C ARG A 65 11.61 1.58 -5.14
#